data_AF-A0AAQ1PDE2-F1
#
_entry.id   AF-A0AAQ1PDE2-F1
#
_cell.length_a   1.000
_cell.length_b   1.000
_cell.length_c   1.000
_cell.angle_alpha   90.00
_cell.angle_beta   90.00
_cell.angle_gamma   90.00
#
_symmetry.space_group_name_H-M   'P 1'
#
loop_
_entity.id
_entity.type
_entity.pdbx_description
1 polymer ?
#
loop_
_entity_poly.entity_id
_entity_poly.type
_entity_poly.pdbx_seq_one_letter_code
_entity_poly.pdbx_strand_id
1 'polypeptide(L)' 'MATDLPQAWLAELNDQTALVADPDGRAAVLSEMAYAGHRRKEVDDGDLVDMLELAEAARLWALDESERDLE' A
#
# COMPACT_ATOMS: atom_id res chain seq x y z
N MET A 1 -16.52 -8.12 9.80
CA MET A 1 -15.45 -7.73 8.86
C MET A 1 -16.01 -6.59 8.03
N ALA A 2 -15.97 -5.39 8.61
CA ALA A 2 -16.09 -4.15 7.84
C ALA A 2 -14.67 -3.59 7.87
N THR A 3 -13.92 -3.89 6.81
CA THR A 3 -12.55 -3.41 6.58
C THR A 3 -12.64 -1.94 6.21
N ASP A 4 -12.92 -1.07 7.18
CA ASP A 4 -12.81 0.37 7.00
C ASP A 4 -11.33 0.74 7.17
N LEU A 5 -10.50 0.25 6.25
CA LEU A 5 -9.08 0.62 6.20
C LEU A 5 -8.95 2.14 6.14
N PRO A 6 -7.89 2.72 6.72
CA PRO A 6 -7.74 4.17 6.78
C PRO A 6 -7.85 4.80 5.38
N GLN A 7 -8.78 5.75 5.20
CA GLN A 7 -9.04 6.36 3.89
C GLN A 7 -7.80 7.00 3.26
N ALA A 8 -6.93 7.59 4.07
CA ALA A 8 -5.66 8.15 3.61
C ALA A 8 -4.74 7.07 3.03
N TRP A 9 -4.71 5.89 3.66
CA TRP A 9 -3.93 4.75 3.17
C TRP A 9 -4.51 4.20 1.86
N LEU A 10 -5.84 4.08 1.78
CA LEU A 10 -6.52 3.70 0.54
C LEU A 10 -6.27 4.70 -0.59
N ALA A 11 -6.21 6.01 -0.30
CA ALA A 11 -5.90 7.02 -1.31
C ALA A 11 -4.49 6.82 -1.89
N GLU A 12 -3.50 6.51 -1.05
CA GLU A 12 -2.13 6.24 -1.49
C GLU A 12 -2.02 4.94 -2.29
N LEU A 13 -2.78 3.89 -1.91
CA LEU A 13 -2.86 2.62 -2.64
C LEU A 13 -3.53 2.77 -4.00
N ASN A 14 -4.53 3.65 -4.11
CA ASN A 14 -5.27 3.86 -5.36
C ASN A 14 -4.55 4.83 -6.31
N ASP A 15 -3.48 5.50 -5.89
CA ASP A 15 -2.64 6.32 -6.77
C ASP A 15 -1.68 5.42 -7.58
N GLN A 16 -2.25 4.76 -8.59
CA GLN A 16 -1.54 3.88 -9.50
C GLN A 16 -0.42 4.60 -10.25
N THR A 17 -0.63 5.86 -10.62
CA THR A 17 0.40 6.68 -11.30
C THR A 17 1.62 6.85 -10.41
N ALA A 18 1.43 7.20 -9.14
CA ALA A 18 2.53 7.32 -8.19
C ALA A 18 3.20 5.96 -7.92
N LEU A 19 2.41 4.89 -7.81
CA LEU A 19 2.93 3.53 -7.60
C LEU A 19 3.84 3.08 -8.74
N VAL A 20 3.45 3.26 -10.00
CA VAL A 20 4.29 2.89 -11.16
C VAL A 20 5.55 3.76 -11.24
N ALA A 21 5.45 5.04 -10.87
CA ALA A 21 6.59 5.96 -10.90
C ALA A 21 7.66 5.67 -9.83
N ASP A 22 7.29 5.14 -8.67
CA ASP A 22 8.21 4.76 -7.58
C ASP A 22 7.66 3.56 -6.78
N PRO A 23 7.74 2.32 -7.32
CA PRO A 23 7.11 1.15 -6.70
C PRO A 23 7.62 0.88 -5.29
N ASP A 24 8.94 0.91 -5.11
CA ASP A 24 9.59 0.64 -3.82
C ASP A 24 9.32 1.74 -2.79
N GLY A 25 9.44 3.01 -3.18
CA GLY A 25 9.20 4.12 -2.27
C GLY A 25 7.75 4.20 -1.81
N ARG A 26 6.80 3.94 -2.72
CA ARG A 26 5.37 3.97 -2.38
C ARG A 26 4.94 2.76 -1.55
N ALA A 27 5.50 1.57 -1.78
CA ALA A 27 5.29 0.41 -0.90
C ALA A 27 5.82 0.66 0.52
N ALA A 28 6.97 1.33 0.66
CA ALA A 28 7.50 1.74 1.96
C ALA A 28 6.58 2.73 2.69
N VAL A 29 6.03 3.73 1.97
CA VAL A 29 5.05 4.68 2.53
C VAL A 29 3.79 3.95 3.03
N LEU A 30 3.23 3.05 2.21
CA LEU A 30 2.04 2.26 2.59
C LEU A 30 2.31 1.40 3.84
N SER A 31 3.48 0.79 3.92
CA SER A 31 3.89 -0.02 5.09
C SER A 31 4.04 0.84 6.35
N GLU A 32 4.68 2.01 6.25
CA GLU A 32 4.83 2.94 7.37
C GLU A 32 3.49 3.47 7.87
N MET A 33 2.56 3.77 6.96
CA MET A 33 1.20 4.18 7.31
C MET A 33 0.43 3.07 8.04
N ALA A 34 0.58 1.81 7.61
CA ALA A 34 -0.01 0.66 8.28
C ALA A 34 0.53 0.51 9.72
N TYR A 35 1.85 0.53 9.90
CA TYR A 35 2.47 0.50 11.22
C TYR A 35 2.09 1.71 12.08
N ALA A 36 1.98 2.90 11.51
CA ALA A 36 1.55 4.09 12.23
C ALA A 36 0.10 3.97 12.71
N GLY A 37 -0.82 3.48 11.86
CA GLY A 37 -2.21 3.21 12.24
C GLY A 37 -2.30 2.19 13.37
N HIS A 38 -1.53 1.10 13.27
CA HIS A 38 -1.50 0.05 14.30
C HIS A 38 -0.99 0.56 15.64
N ARG A 39 0.11 1.34 15.64
CA ARG A 39 0.63 1.99 16.86
C ARG A 39 -0.39 2.94 17.50
N ARG A 40 -1.23 3.60 16.69
CA ARG A 40 -2.34 4.45 17.16
C ARG A 40 -3.58 3.66 17.56
N LYS A 41 -3.59 2.34 17.35
CA LYS A 41 -4.74 1.43 17.54
C LYS A 41 -5.95 1.79 16.68
N GLU A 42 -5.68 2.37 15.51
CA GLU A 42 -6.71 2.69 14.50
C GLU A 42 -7.04 1.48 13.62
N VAL A 43 -6.11 0.53 13.53
CA VAL A 43 -6.24 -0.73 12.81
C VAL A 43 -5.77 -1.86 13.74
N ASP A 44 -6.40 -3.02 13.65
CA ASP A 44 -6.01 -4.18 14.46
C ASP A 44 -4.89 -5.00 13.81
N ASP A 45 -4.52 -6.12 14.44
CA ASP A 45 -3.45 -7.00 13.92
C ASP A 45 -3.83 -7.62 12.56
N GLY A 46 -5.12 -7.88 12.32
CA GLY A 46 -5.60 -8.44 11.05
C GLY A 46 -5.57 -7.40 9.95
N ASP A 47 -6.09 -6.20 10.23
CA ASP A 47 -6.02 -5.06 9.32
C ASP A 47 -4.57 -4.71 8.97
N LEU A 48 -3.65 -4.76 9.95
CA LEU A 48 -2.22 -4.53 9.71
C LEU A 48 -1.65 -5.55 8.71
N VAL A 49 -1.96 -6.84 8.87
CA VAL A 49 -1.51 -7.88 7.94
C VAL A 49 -2.07 -7.62 6.54
N ASP A 50 -3.37 -7.38 6.43
CA ASP A 50 -4.03 -7.10 5.15
C ASP A 50 -3.41 -5.88 4.45
N MET A 51 -3.13 -4.80 5.19
CA MET A 51 -2.47 -3.61 4.65
C MET A 51 -1.06 -3.90 4.14
N LEU A 52 -0.27 -4.69 4.85
CA LEU A 52 1.10 -5.04 4.42
C LEU A 52 1.09 -5.96 3.20
N GLU A 53 0.17 -6.92 3.15
CA GLU A 53 0.00 -7.81 2.00
C GLU A 53 -0.42 -7.03 0.74
N LEU A 54 -1.36 -6.10 0.88
CA LEU A 54 -1.79 -5.22 -0.20
C LEU A 54 -0.67 -4.27 -0.66
N ALA A 55 0.15 -3.76 0.27
CA ALA A 55 1.29 -2.91 -0.07
C ALA A 55 2.32 -3.67 -0.93
N GLU A 56 2.64 -4.92 -0.59
CA GLU A 56 3.56 -5.74 -1.40
C GLU A 56 2.92 -6.16 -2.73
N ALA A 57 1.63 -6.50 -2.74
CA ALA A 57 0.91 -6.80 -3.99
C ALA A 57 0.92 -5.60 -4.96
N ALA A 58 0.71 -4.38 -4.44
CA ALA A 58 0.80 -3.15 -5.22
C ALA A 58 2.22 -2.91 -5.75
N ARG A 59 3.26 -3.19 -4.94
CA ARG A 59 4.66 -3.11 -5.37
C ARG A 59 4.95 -4.03 -6.54
N LEU A 60 4.55 -5.30 -6.45
CA LEU A 60 4.78 -6.30 -7.48
C LEU A 60 4.03 -5.96 -8.78
N TRP A 61 2.78 -5.48 -8.67
CA TRP A 61 2.02 -5.00 -9.82
C TRP A 61 2.69 -3.80 -10.49
N ALA A 62 3.12 -2.80 -9.70
CA ALA A 62 3.74 -1.59 -10.22
C ALA A 62 5.10 -1.85 -10.89
N LEU A 63 5.87 -2.81 -10.37
CA LEU A 63 7.10 -3.27 -11.03
C LEU A 63 6.81 -3.87 -12.41
N ASP A 64 5.85 -4.81 -12.50
CA ASP A 64 5.43 -5.41 -13.78
C ASP A 64 4.94 -4.35 -14.78
N GLU A 65 4.16 -3.36 -14.31
CA GLU A 65 3.68 -2.27 -15.17
C GLU A 65 4.82 -1.34 -15.61
N SER A 66 5.75 -1.00 -14.71
CA SER A 66 6.92 -0.18 -15.06
C SER A 66 7.84 -0.84 -16.08
N GLU A 67 7.93 -2.18 -16.06
CA GLU A 67 8.70 -2.96 -17.03
C GLU A 67 8.02 -2.93 -18.41
N ARG A 68 6.68 -2.98 -18.46
CA ARG A 68 5.89 -2.91 -19.71
C ARG A 68 5.98 -1.54 -20.38
N ASP A 69 6.04 -0.45 -19.61
CA ASP A 69 6.18 0.91 -20.15
C ASP A 69 7.54 1.14 -20.86
N LEU A 70 8.52 0.26 -20.65
CA LEU A 70 9.83 0.32 -21.30
C LEU A 70 9.90 -0.46 -22.63
N GLU A 71 8.90 -1.28 -22.96
CA GLU A 71 8.80 -2.06 -24.21
C GLU A 71 8.11 -1.29 -25.35
#